data_AF-A0A846TTL4-F1
#
_entry.id   AF-A0A846TTL4-F1
#
_cell.length_a   1.000
_cell.length_b   1.000
_cell.length_c   1.000
_cell.angle_alpha   90.00
_cell.angle_beta   90.00
_cell.angle_gamma   90.00
#
_symmetry.space_group_name_H-M   'P 1'
#
loop_
_entity.id
_entity.type
_entity.pdbx_description
1 polymer ?
#
loop_
_entity_poly.entity_id
_entity_poly.type
_entity_poly.pdbx_seq_one_letter_code
_entity_poly.pdbx_strand_id
1 'polypeptide(L)'
;MNEAQRLVKSKQRVADHGEVFTPAWMVDDMLDLVKPESERIDSRVLEPTCGSGNFLVPVLARKLVTVQLRHGKSEFEKRHYALFALMCLYGIELLTDNAEECRDNLDEVFNAFLGVSHDDQWAQAARAVLAVNIVQGDALTMTTVTGQPITFPEWGYLGKGKFQRRDFRYDELTKRASYEGSLFGELDDKDLFVPAQTYLTMTVAQIAGAAT
;
A
#
# COMPACT_ATOMS: atom_id res chain seq x y z
N MET A 1 21.80 21.10 7.43
CA MET A 1 22.48 21.29 6.13
C MET A 1 21.67 20.53 5.11
N ASN A 2 21.15 21.23 4.11
CA ASN A 2 20.27 20.67 3.09
C ASN A 2 21.15 19.89 2.11
N GLU A 3 21.25 18.57 2.26
CA GLU A 3 21.75 17.75 1.16
C GLU A 3 20.81 17.98 -0.03
N ALA A 4 21.37 18.38 -1.17
CA ALA A 4 20.57 18.57 -2.38
C ALA A 4 19.91 17.23 -2.72
N GLN A 5 18.59 17.14 -2.49
CA GLN A 5 17.83 15.93 -2.82
C GLN A 5 18.06 15.59 -4.28
N ARG A 6 18.51 14.37 -4.54
CA ARG A 6 18.70 13.84 -5.88
C ARG A 6 17.33 13.54 -6.47
N LEU A 7 16.85 14.40 -7.37
CA LEU A 7 15.51 14.29 -7.97
C LEU A 7 15.43 13.31 -9.15
N VAL A 8 16.55 12.75 -9.59
CA VAL A 8 16.65 11.86 -10.76
C VAL A 8 17.75 10.81 -10.52
N LYS A 9 17.47 9.52 -10.79
CA LYS A 9 18.52 8.48 -10.82
C LYS A 9 19.44 8.65 -12.03
N SER A 10 18.91 8.74 -13.25
CA SER A 10 19.72 9.01 -14.44
C SER A 10 18.93 9.74 -15.53
N LYS A 11 19.63 10.47 -16.41
CA LYS A 11 19.01 11.11 -17.58
C LYS A 11 18.35 10.09 -18.52
N GLN A 12 18.91 8.88 -18.59
CA GLN A 12 18.37 7.81 -19.41
C GLN A 12 17.00 7.37 -18.89
N ARG A 13 16.83 7.18 -17.57
CA ARG A 13 15.55 6.80 -16.97
C ARG A 13 14.49 7.90 -17.09
N VAL A 14 14.89 9.17 -17.09
CA VAL A 14 13.99 10.28 -17.43
C VAL A 14 13.49 10.15 -18.87
N ALA A 15 14.39 9.88 -19.81
CA ALA A 15 14.04 9.78 -21.23
C ALA A 15 13.17 8.54 -21.54
N ASP A 16 13.53 7.39 -20.96
CA ASP A 16 12.90 6.10 -21.28
C ASP A 16 11.63 5.83 -20.48
N HIS A 17 11.54 6.36 -19.25
CA HIS A 17 10.48 6.01 -18.28
C HIS A 17 9.82 7.22 -17.61
N GLY A 18 10.28 8.45 -17.88
CA GLY A 18 9.77 9.64 -17.20
C GLY A 18 10.09 9.67 -15.70
N GLU A 19 11.07 8.88 -15.24
CA GLU A 19 11.35 8.74 -13.81
C GLU A 19 11.91 10.04 -13.22
N VAL A 20 11.12 10.64 -12.33
CA VAL A 20 11.47 11.80 -11.52
C VAL A 20 11.00 11.58 -10.08
N PHE A 21 11.77 12.04 -9.11
CA PHE A 21 11.36 11.98 -7.70
C PHE A 21 10.71 13.28 -7.27
N THR A 22 9.50 13.15 -6.75
CA THR A 22 8.79 14.25 -6.09
C THR A 22 9.58 14.70 -4.86
N PRO A 23 9.97 15.99 -4.78
CA PRO A 23 10.67 16.51 -3.60
C PRO A 23 9.85 16.32 -2.33
N ALA A 24 10.51 16.08 -1.19
CA ALA A 24 9.81 15.78 0.06
C ALA A 24 8.84 16.90 0.49
N TRP A 25 9.24 18.17 0.33
CA TRP A 25 8.39 19.32 0.66
C TRP A 25 7.09 19.33 -0.15
N MET A 26 7.15 18.92 -1.43
CA MET A 26 5.98 18.89 -2.31
C MET A 26 5.06 17.72 -1.94
N VAL A 27 5.64 16.57 -1.59
CA VAL A 27 4.86 15.45 -1.06
C VAL A 27 4.10 15.88 0.19
N ASP A 28 4.79 16.54 1.14
CA ASP A 28 4.16 16.97 2.38
C ASP A 28 3.03 17.98 2.15
N ASP A 29 3.23 18.97 1.28
CA ASP A 29 2.21 19.94 0.90
C ASP A 29 0.99 19.24 0.27
N MET A 30 1.20 18.27 -0.62
CA MET A 30 0.12 17.51 -1.26
C MET A 30 -0.66 16.64 -0.27
N LEU A 31 0.04 15.97 0.65
CA LEU A 31 -0.61 15.15 1.67
C LEU A 31 -1.39 16.00 2.68
N ASP A 32 -0.98 17.25 2.91
CA ASP A 32 -1.71 18.18 3.76
C ASP A 32 -3.05 18.64 3.16
N LEU A 33 -3.21 18.59 1.84
CA LEU A 33 -4.51 18.85 1.19
C LEU A 33 -5.56 17.77 1.51
N VAL A 34 -5.11 16.55 1.81
CA VAL A 34 -5.94 15.38 2.16
C VAL A 34 -5.55 14.84 3.54
N LYS A 35 -5.22 15.76 4.45
CA LYS A 35 -4.67 15.42 5.77
C LYS A 35 -5.50 14.40 6.55
N PRO A 36 -6.84 14.57 6.67
CA PRO A 36 -7.66 13.59 7.40
C PRO A 36 -7.54 12.18 6.85
N GLU A 37 -7.43 12.01 5.53
CA GLU A 37 -7.27 10.74 4.84
C GLU A 37 -5.85 10.19 4.96
N SER A 38 -4.84 11.06 4.85
CA SER A 38 -3.42 10.67 4.94
C SER A 38 -3.02 10.19 6.35
N GLU A 39 -3.69 10.70 7.40
CA GLU A 39 -3.43 10.33 8.80
C GLU A 39 -4.33 9.21 9.31
N ARG A 40 -5.48 8.96 8.66
CA ARG A 40 -6.44 7.93 9.09
C ARG A 40 -5.90 6.54 8.78
N ILE A 41 -5.78 5.71 9.82
CA ILE A 41 -5.19 4.35 9.78
C ILE A 41 -5.78 3.50 8.64
N ASP A 42 -7.11 3.40 8.57
CA ASP A 42 -7.86 2.53 7.66
C ASP A 42 -8.18 3.16 6.29
N SER A 43 -7.71 4.38 6.03
CA SER A 43 -7.83 5.00 4.71
C SER A 43 -6.98 4.24 3.69
N ARG A 44 -7.55 3.82 2.56
CA ARG A 44 -6.83 3.09 1.52
C ARG A 44 -6.23 4.07 0.51
N VAL A 45 -4.92 3.96 0.29
CA VAL A 45 -4.17 4.84 -0.62
C VAL A 45 -3.55 3.99 -1.72
N LEU A 46 -3.81 4.34 -2.97
CA LEU A 46 -3.20 3.74 -4.14
C LEU A 46 -2.33 4.76 -4.85
N GLU A 47 -1.06 4.43 -5.06
CA GLU A 47 -0.16 5.16 -5.94
C GLU A 47 0.12 4.30 -7.21
N PRO A 48 -0.50 4.57 -8.37
CA PRO A 48 -0.25 3.87 -9.63
C PRO A 48 1.16 4.02 -10.24
N THR A 49 2.02 4.88 -9.70
CA THR A 49 3.41 5.14 -10.14
C THR A 49 4.34 5.31 -8.95
N CYS A 50 4.27 4.38 -8.00
CA CYS A 50 4.76 4.59 -6.64
C CYS A 50 6.28 4.83 -6.54
N GLY A 51 7.07 4.54 -7.58
CA GLY A 51 8.51 4.75 -7.59
C GLY A 51 9.16 4.00 -6.43
N SER A 52 10.06 4.67 -5.70
CA SER A 52 10.65 4.17 -4.44
C SER A 52 9.82 4.50 -3.19
N GLY A 53 8.55 4.89 -3.36
CA GLY A 53 7.62 5.12 -2.25
C GLY A 53 7.55 6.56 -1.75
N ASN A 54 7.92 7.57 -2.56
CA ASN A 54 7.96 8.98 -2.13
C ASN A 54 6.65 9.47 -1.50
N PHE A 55 5.49 9.00 -1.95
CA PHE A 55 4.20 9.28 -1.29
C PHE A 55 3.82 8.24 -0.24
N LEU A 56 4.04 6.96 -0.51
CA LEU A 56 3.58 5.88 0.37
C LEU A 56 4.32 5.87 1.72
N VAL A 57 5.62 6.18 1.74
CA VAL A 57 6.45 6.22 2.95
C VAL A 57 5.98 7.33 3.91
N PRO A 58 5.82 8.61 3.48
CA PRO A 58 5.27 9.64 4.34
C PRO A 58 3.83 9.36 4.80
N VAL A 59 2.99 8.76 3.94
CA VAL A 59 1.64 8.33 4.35
C VAL A 59 1.71 7.26 5.45
N LEU A 60 2.58 6.26 5.31
CA LEU A 60 2.79 5.25 6.36
C LEU A 60 3.23 5.92 7.66
N ALA A 61 4.21 6.82 7.63
CA ALA A 61 4.69 7.53 8.80
C ALA A 61 3.56 8.31 9.50
N ARG A 62 2.74 9.07 8.75
CA ARG A 62 1.57 9.79 9.26
C ARG A 62 0.56 8.85 9.93
N LYS A 63 0.24 7.72 9.30
CA LYS A 63 -0.64 6.69 9.88
C LYS A 63 -0.06 6.09 11.16
N LEU A 64 1.24 5.80 11.20
CA LEU A 64 1.91 5.22 12.37
C LEU A 64 1.96 6.20 13.55
N VAL A 65 2.08 7.51 13.31
CA VAL A 65 1.87 8.53 14.34
C VAL A 65 0.45 8.42 14.92
N THR A 66 -0.58 8.30 14.08
CA THR A 66 -1.96 8.08 14.54
C THR A 66 -2.11 6.78 15.34
N VAL A 67 -1.45 5.69 14.91
CA VAL A 67 -1.41 4.42 15.66
C VAL A 67 -0.82 4.64 17.05
N GLN A 68 0.32 5.32 17.16
CA GLN A 68 0.97 5.59 18.44
C GLN A 68 0.06 6.43 19.37
N LEU A 69 -0.60 7.46 18.84
CA LEU A 69 -1.48 8.32 19.62
C LEU A 69 -2.73 7.60 20.14
N ARG A 70 -3.33 6.72 19.32
CA ARG A 70 -4.61 6.05 19.65
C ARG A 70 -4.44 4.72 20.36
N HIS A 71 -3.41 3.95 20.00
CA HIS A 71 -3.22 2.56 20.40
C HIS A 71 -1.89 2.29 21.09
N GLY A 72 -1.01 3.28 21.23
CA GLY A 72 0.33 3.11 21.79
C GLY A 72 0.40 2.70 23.28
N LYS A 73 -0.73 2.71 24.00
CA LYS A 73 -0.81 2.22 25.39
C LYS A 73 -0.89 0.69 25.48
N SER A 74 -1.26 0.01 24.40
CA SER A 74 -1.38 -1.44 24.32
C SER A 74 -0.45 -1.94 23.23
N GLU A 75 0.62 -2.65 23.61
CA GLU A 75 1.55 -3.24 22.63
C GLU A 75 0.83 -4.15 21.63
N PHE A 76 -0.20 -4.86 22.10
CA PHE A 76 -1.05 -5.64 21.23
C PHE A 76 -1.75 -4.78 20.19
N GLU A 77 -2.49 -3.75 20.60
CA GLU A 77 -3.22 -2.91 19.64
C GLU A 77 -2.27 -2.12 18.72
N LYS A 78 -1.20 -1.54 19.29
CA LYS A 78 -0.17 -0.81 18.54
C LYS A 78 0.34 -1.64 17.36
N ARG A 79 0.78 -2.88 17.61
CA ARG A 79 1.35 -3.74 16.56
C ARG A 79 0.31 -4.12 15.49
N HIS A 80 -0.91 -4.47 15.91
CA HIS A 80 -1.96 -4.86 14.95
C HIS A 80 -2.45 -3.70 14.10
N TYR A 81 -2.65 -2.50 14.68
CA TYR A 81 -3.04 -1.31 13.93
C TYR A 81 -1.89 -0.75 13.08
N ALA A 82 -0.63 -0.93 13.48
CA ALA A 82 0.51 -0.63 12.62
C ALA A 82 0.52 -1.49 11.37
N LEU A 83 0.32 -2.81 11.52
CA LEU A 83 0.24 -3.71 10.38
C LEU A 83 -0.97 -3.38 9.50
N PHE A 84 -2.10 -3.04 10.11
CA PHE A 84 -3.29 -2.62 9.36
C PHE A 84 -3.09 -1.30 8.59
N ALA A 85 -2.33 -0.35 9.15
CA ALA A 85 -1.95 0.87 8.43
C ALA A 85 -1.14 0.55 7.16
N LEU A 86 -0.17 -0.36 7.26
CA LEU A 86 0.65 -0.83 6.13
C LEU A 86 -0.21 -1.56 5.08
N MET A 87 -1.12 -2.42 5.52
CA MET A 87 -2.08 -3.14 4.67
C MET A 87 -3.00 -2.22 3.85
N CYS A 88 -3.15 -0.96 4.24
CA CYS A 88 -3.98 0.02 3.55
C CYS A 88 -3.21 0.87 2.52
N LEU A 89 -1.95 0.52 2.22
CA LEU A 89 -1.14 1.17 1.20
C LEU A 89 -0.98 0.25 0.00
N TYR A 90 -1.19 0.79 -1.20
CA TYR A 90 -1.11 0.07 -2.46
C TYR A 90 -0.24 0.85 -3.45
N GLY A 91 0.53 0.12 -4.24
CA GLY A 91 1.43 0.71 -5.23
C GLY A 91 1.44 -0.10 -6.52
N ILE A 92 1.52 0.59 -7.65
CA ILE A 92 1.93 0.01 -8.93
C ILE A 92 3.23 0.69 -9.33
N GLU A 93 4.19 -0.07 -9.81
CA GLU A 93 5.44 0.48 -10.32
C GLU A 93 5.93 -0.36 -11.50
N LEU A 94 6.38 0.32 -12.55
CA LEU A 94 6.80 -0.34 -13.78
C LEU A 94 8.15 -1.03 -13.63
N LEU A 95 9.10 -0.37 -12.97
CA LEU A 95 10.49 -0.81 -12.87
C LEU A 95 10.69 -1.69 -11.63
N THR A 96 11.26 -2.89 -11.83
CA THR A 96 11.46 -3.88 -10.76
C THR A 96 12.23 -3.30 -9.58
N ASP A 97 13.32 -2.58 -9.86
CA ASP A 97 14.21 -2.01 -8.84
C ASP A 97 13.51 -0.96 -7.98
N ASN A 98 12.68 -0.11 -8.58
CA ASN A 98 11.87 0.86 -7.84
C ASN A 98 10.82 0.16 -6.98
N ALA A 99 10.13 -0.86 -7.52
CA ALA A 99 9.13 -1.60 -6.77
C ALA A 99 9.74 -2.31 -5.55
N GLU A 100 10.94 -2.89 -5.70
CA GLU A 100 11.72 -3.47 -4.61
C GLU A 100 12.12 -2.40 -3.58
N GLU A 101 12.70 -1.28 -4.02
CA GLU A 101 13.10 -0.18 -3.14
C GLU A 101 11.91 0.41 -2.36
N CYS A 102 10.73 0.51 -2.99
CA CYS A 102 9.49 0.93 -2.33
C CYS A 102 9.09 -0.03 -1.20
N ARG A 103 9.16 -1.34 -1.44
CA ARG A 103 8.88 -2.36 -0.40
C ARG A 103 9.89 -2.26 0.73
N ASP A 104 11.18 -2.13 0.43
CA ASP A 104 12.23 -2.04 1.43
C ASP A 104 12.09 -0.78 2.29
N ASN A 105 11.82 0.38 1.68
CA ASN A 105 11.61 1.64 2.41
C ASN A 105 10.37 1.58 3.33
N LEU A 106 9.29 0.94 2.88
CA LEU A 106 8.09 0.73 3.70
C LEU A 106 8.33 -0.25 4.85
N ASP A 107 9.06 -1.35 4.60
CA ASP A 107 9.45 -2.33 5.62
C ASP A 107 10.35 -1.67 6.68
N GLU A 108 11.32 -0.85 6.28
CA GLU A 108 12.21 -0.13 7.19
C GLU A 108 11.45 0.79 8.15
N VAL A 109 10.53 1.62 7.62
CA VAL A 109 9.71 2.52 8.44
C VAL A 109 8.81 1.76 9.40
N PHE A 110 8.21 0.66 8.94
CA PHE A 110 7.38 -0.20 9.79
C PHE A 110 8.19 -0.86 10.91
N ASN A 111 9.34 -1.45 10.57
CA ASN A 111 10.21 -2.15 11.51
C ASN A 111 10.82 -1.19 12.55
N ALA A 112 11.24 0.00 12.12
CA ALA A 112 11.72 1.06 13.00
C ALA A 112 10.64 1.50 14.00
N PHE A 113 9.38 1.64 13.55
CA PHE A 113 8.26 2.01 14.42
C PHE A 113 7.95 0.96 15.50
N LEU A 114 8.06 -0.32 15.15
CA LEU A 114 7.84 -1.42 16.10
C LEU A 114 9.09 -1.78 16.92
N GLY A 115 10.28 -1.34 16.49
CA GLY A 115 11.56 -1.70 17.12
C GLY A 115 11.89 -3.18 16.97
N VAL A 116 11.61 -3.77 15.81
CA VAL A 116 11.81 -5.19 15.52
C VAL A 116 12.91 -5.42 14.48
N SER A 117 13.59 -6.57 14.56
CA SER A 117 14.58 -6.99 13.56
C SER A 117 13.91 -7.58 12.31
N HIS A 118 14.66 -7.68 11.20
CA HIS A 118 14.15 -8.29 9.96
C HIS A 118 13.63 -9.72 10.12
N ASP A 119 14.20 -10.51 11.05
CA ASP A 119 13.78 -11.89 11.31
C ASP A 119 12.54 -12.01 12.21
N ASP A 120 12.04 -10.90 12.75
CA ASP A 120 10.85 -10.90 13.60
C ASP A 120 9.60 -11.25 12.77
N GLN A 121 8.64 -11.95 13.40
CA GLN A 121 7.39 -12.35 12.78
C GLN A 121 6.58 -11.15 12.24
N TRP A 122 6.65 -9.99 12.88
CA TRP A 122 5.98 -8.78 12.40
C TRP A 122 6.62 -8.24 11.13
N ALA A 123 7.95 -8.25 11.05
CA ALA A 123 8.68 -7.86 9.84
C ALA A 123 8.41 -8.84 8.68
N GLN A 124 8.36 -10.14 8.97
CA GLN A 124 7.97 -11.15 7.97
C GLN A 124 6.53 -10.94 7.47
N ALA A 125 5.59 -10.66 8.36
CA ALA A 125 4.21 -10.35 7.97
C ALA A 125 4.11 -9.06 7.15
N ALA A 126 4.87 -8.02 7.49
CA ALA A 126 4.94 -6.78 6.72
C ALA A 126 5.44 -7.02 5.30
N ARG A 127 6.53 -7.77 5.13
CA ARG A 127 7.03 -8.15 3.80
C ARG A 127 6.02 -8.98 3.00
N ALA A 128 5.31 -9.90 3.64
CA ALA A 128 4.25 -10.68 3.01
C ALA A 128 3.11 -9.79 2.46
N VAL A 129 2.71 -8.78 3.24
CA VAL A 129 1.72 -7.77 2.82
C VAL A 129 2.26 -6.93 1.66
N LEU A 130 3.47 -6.40 1.79
CA LEU A 130 4.09 -5.53 0.77
C LEU A 130 4.31 -6.25 -0.56
N ALA A 131 4.59 -7.56 -0.55
CA ALA A 131 4.73 -8.36 -1.76
C ALA A 131 3.46 -8.39 -2.62
N VAL A 132 2.28 -8.27 -2.01
CA VAL A 132 0.98 -8.28 -2.72
C VAL A 132 0.32 -6.91 -2.80
N ASN A 133 0.75 -5.96 -1.98
CA ASN A 133 0.25 -4.58 -1.99
C ASN A 133 1.01 -3.66 -2.94
N ILE A 134 2.32 -3.89 -3.14
CA ILE A 134 3.16 -3.16 -4.08
C ILE A 134 3.42 -4.08 -5.27
N VAL A 135 2.79 -3.80 -6.40
CA VAL A 135 2.79 -4.67 -7.58
C VAL A 135 3.73 -4.09 -8.64
N GLN A 136 4.60 -4.94 -9.19
CA GLN A 136 5.31 -4.58 -10.40
C GLN A 136 4.35 -4.74 -11.60
N GLY A 137 4.02 -3.64 -12.27
CA GLY A 137 3.08 -3.65 -13.37
C GLY A 137 2.97 -2.31 -14.09
N ASP A 138 2.16 -2.31 -15.13
CA ASP A 138 1.82 -1.13 -15.91
C ASP A 138 0.41 -0.67 -15.48
N ALA A 139 0.34 0.52 -14.89
CA ALA A 139 -0.92 1.09 -14.42
C ALA A 139 -1.83 1.59 -15.55
N LEU A 140 -1.28 1.89 -16.74
CA LEU A 140 -2.05 2.30 -17.91
C LEU A 140 -2.81 1.12 -18.52
N THR A 141 -2.14 -0.03 -18.64
CA THR A 141 -2.77 -1.26 -19.12
C THR A 141 -3.43 -2.07 -18.01
N MET A 142 -3.18 -1.72 -16.74
CA MET A 142 -3.66 -2.41 -15.54
C MET A 142 -3.22 -3.88 -15.48
N THR A 143 -2.02 -4.17 -15.98
CA THR A 143 -1.47 -5.53 -16.05
C THR A 143 -0.12 -5.65 -15.36
N THR A 144 0.17 -6.83 -14.82
CA THR A 144 1.52 -7.20 -14.38
C THR A 144 2.48 -7.30 -15.57
N VAL A 145 3.77 -7.47 -15.29
CA VAL A 145 4.79 -7.71 -16.32
C VAL A 145 4.57 -8.97 -17.17
N THR A 146 3.75 -9.92 -16.69
CA THR A 146 3.36 -11.13 -17.43
C THR A 146 2.10 -10.93 -18.28
N GLY A 147 1.58 -9.70 -18.36
CA GLY A 147 0.36 -9.37 -19.10
C GLY A 147 -0.94 -9.83 -18.41
N GLN A 148 -0.87 -10.29 -17.16
CA GLN A 148 -2.06 -10.67 -16.40
C GLN A 148 -2.69 -9.44 -15.72
N PRO A 149 -4.01 -9.37 -15.55
CA PRO A 149 -4.66 -8.29 -14.83
C PRO A 149 -4.11 -8.11 -13.41
N ILE A 150 -3.83 -6.86 -13.00
CA ILE A 150 -3.43 -6.56 -11.64
C ILE A 150 -4.57 -6.91 -10.68
N THR A 151 -4.23 -7.55 -9.58
CA THR A 151 -5.15 -7.88 -8.50
C THR A 151 -4.63 -7.27 -7.21
N PHE A 152 -5.49 -6.57 -6.47
CA PHE A 152 -5.13 -5.99 -5.17
C PHE A 152 -5.86 -6.69 -4.02
N PRO A 153 -5.15 -6.92 -2.90
CA PRO A 153 -5.74 -7.48 -1.70
C PRO A 153 -6.41 -6.38 -0.87
N GLU A 154 -7.72 -6.43 -0.73
CA GLU A 154 -8.37 -5.68 0.33
C GLU A 154 -8.18 -6.41 1.67
N TRP A 155 -7.46 -5.75 2.58
CA TRP A 155 -7.29 -6.20 3.95
C TRP A 155 -8.32 -5.57 4.89
N GLY A 156 -8.74 -6.35 5.89
CA GLY A 156 -9.57 -5.89 7.00
C GLY A 156 -9.06 -6.41 8.33
N TYR A 157 -8.93 -5.52 9.33
CA TYR A 157 -8.66 -5.91 10.71
C TYR A 157 -9.96 -6.16 11.46
N LEU A 158 -10.17 -7.39 11.92
CA LEU A 158 -11.41 -7.84 12.58
C LEU A 158 -11.35 -7.69 14.11
N GLY A 159 -10.27 -7.09 14.63
CA GLY A 159 -9.97 -7.07 16.06
C GLY A 159 -9.40 -8.40 16.57
N LYS A 160 -8.97 -8.41 17.84
CA LYS A 160 -8.45 -9.61 18.53
C LYS A 160 -7.33 -10.34 17.76
N GLY A 161 -6.54 -9.60 16.98
CA GLY A 161 -5.39 -10.13 16.24
C GLY A 161 -5.74 -10.95 15.00
N LYS A 162 -6.92 -10.69 14.43
CA LYS A 162 -7.44 -11.39 13.26
C LYS A 162 -7.60 -10.45 12.08
N PHE A 163 -7.17 -10.89 10.91
CA PHE A 163 -7.26 -10.18 9.64
C PHE A 163 -8.02 -11.02 8.62
N GLN A 164 -8.64 -10.37 7.64
CA GLN A 164 -9.21 -11.00 6.46
C GLN A 164 -8.64 -10.33 5.21
N ARG A 165 -8.44 -11.13 4.17
CA ARG A 165 -8.01 -10.68 2.84
C ARG A 165 -9.05 -11.08 1.81
N ARG A 166 -9.38 -10.15 0.91
CA ARG A 166 -10.24 -10.36 -0.26
C ARG A 166 -9.55 -9.74 -1.47
N ASP A 167 -9.32 -10.51 -2.52
CA ASP A 167 -8.60 -10.06 -3.69
C ASP A 167 -9.56 -9.56 -4.76
N PHE A 168 -9.26 -8.40 -5.34
CA PHE A 168 -10.08 -7.75 -6.36
C PHE A 168 -9.26 -7.41 -7.59
N ARG A 169 -9.83 -7.64 -8.77
CA ARG A 169 -9.21 -7.25 -10.03
C ARG A 169 -9.27 -5.74 -10.21
N TYR A 170 -8.11 -5.13 -10.44
CA TYR A 170 -8.00 -3.67 -10.54
C TYR A 170 -8.77 -3.11 -11.74
N ASP A 171 -8.74 -3.81 -12.88
CA ASP A 171 -9.47 -3.41 -14.09
C ASP A 171 -11.00 -3.47 -13.93
N GLU A 172 -11.50 -4.32 -13.04
CA GLU A 172 -12.93 -4.37 -12.71
C GLU A 172 -13.33 -3.25 -11.74
N LEU A 173 -12.47 -2.94 -10.76
CA LEU A 173 -12.70 -1.82 -9.83
C LEU A 173 -12.77 -0.47 -10.55
N THR A 174 -11.99 -0.26 -11.62
CA THR A 174 -11.95 1.01 -12.36
C THR A 174 -13.11 1.19 -13.34
N LYS A 175 -13.71 0.11 -13.86
CA LYS A 175 -14.88 0.16 -14.77
C LYS A 175 -16.09 0.89 -14.17
N ARG A 176 -16.18 1.01 -12.84
CA ARG A 176 -17.23 1.80 -12.17
C ARG A 176 -17.04 3.31 -12.32
N ALA A 177 -15.80 3.80 -12.42
CA ALA A 177 -15.54 5.23 -12.64
C ALA A 177 -16.01 5.71 -14.04
N SER A 178 -16.13 4.78 -14.99
CA SER A 178 -16.61 5.00 -16.35
C SER A 178 -18.11 4.74 -16.55
N TYR A 179 -18.87 4.45 -15.48
CA TYR A 179 -20.31 4.18 -15.59
C TYR A 179 -21.11 5.49 -15.65
N GLU A 180 -21.75 5.78 -16.79
CA GLU A 180 -22.59 6.97 -17.04
C GLU A 180 -24.08 6.80 -16.62
N GLY A 181 -24.39 5.85 -15.74
CA GLY A 181 -25.74 5.69 -15.17
C GLY A 181 -25.95 6.51 -13.90
N SER A 182 -27.21 6.67 -13.47
CA SER A 182 -27.47 7.30 -12.17
C SER A 182 -26.84 6.45 -11.05
N LEU A 183 -26.35 7.10 -9.99
CA LEU A 183 -25.74 6.45 -8.82
C LEU A 183 -26.63 5.36 -8.18
N PHE A 184 -27.91 5.31 -8.55
CA PHE A 184 -28.94 4.39 -8.06
C PHE A 184 -29.67 3.63 -9.19
N GLY A 185 -29.16 3.66 -10.41
CA GLY A 185 -29.77 2.99 -11.56
C GLY A 185 -29.42 1.51 -11.59
N GLU A 186 -30.32 0.69 -11.05
CA GLU A 186 -30.50 -0.76 -11.25
C GLU A 186 -29.32 -1.53 -11.88
N LEU A 187 -28.22 -1.62 -11.13
CA LEU A 187 -27.43 -2.83 -11.12
C LEU A 187 -27.80 -3.55 -9.84
N ASP A 188 -28.07 -4.85 -9.91
CA ASP A 188 -27.99 -5.69 -8.71
C ASP A 188 -26.56 -5.54 -8.16
N ASP A 189 -26.38 -4.61 -7.22
CA ASP A 189 -25.10 -4.16 -6.59
C ASP A 189 -24.23 -5.32 -6.08
N LYS A 190 -24.78 -6.54 -6.05
CA LYS A 190 -24.17 -7.76 -5.54
C LYS A 190 -23.11 -8.37 -6.47
N ASP A 191 -23.14 -8.06 -7.77
CA ASP A 191 -22.22 -8.68 -8.74
C ASP A 191 -21.01 -7.80 -9.09
N LEU A 192 -20.98 -6.54 -8.64
CA LEU A 192 -19.95 -5.56 -9.06
C LEU A 192 -18.69 -5.55 -8.19
N PHE A 193 -18.75 -6.14 -6.99
CA PHE A 193 -17.62 -6.24 -6.04
C PHE A 193 -17.46 -7.68 -5.57
N VAL A 194 -17.51 -8.60 -6.51
CA VAL A 194 -17.22 -10.00 -6.22
C VAL A 194 -15.71 -10.13 -6.13
N PRO A 195 -15.15 -10.48 -4.96
CA PRO A 195 -13.73 -10.73 -4.86
C PRO A 195 -13.38 -11.94 -5.73
N ALA A 196 -12.29 -11.85 -6.49
CA ALA A 196 -11.72 -12.97 -7.22
C ALA A 196 -11.34 -14.11 -6.27
N GLN A 197 -10.94 -13.77 -5.04
CA GLN A 197 -10.64 -14.74 -4.00
C GLN A 197 -10.93 -14.15 -2.61
N THR A 198 -11.52 -14.95 -1.72
CA THR A 198 -11.65 -14.62 -0.30
C THR A 198 -10.86 -15.62 0.53
N TYR A 199 -10.01 -15.12 1.42
CA TYR A 199 -9.17 -15.95 2.28
C TYR A 199 -9.83 -16.14 3.64
N LEU A 200 -9.49 -17.26 4.30
CA LEU A 200 -9.85 -17.48 5.69
C LEU A 200 -9.20 -16.41 6.58
N THR A 201 -9.84 -16.16 7.71
CA THR A 201 -9.30 -15.27 8.74
C THR A 201 -7.93 -15.74 9.20
N MET A 202 -6.97 -14.83 9.22
CA MET A 202 -5.57 -15.10 9.49
C MET A 202 -5.03 -14.29 10.67
N THR A 203 -4.02 -14.83 11.34
CA THR A 203 -3.18 -14.16 12.33
C THR A 203 -1.90 -13.64 11.68
N VAL A 204 -1.15 -12.80 12.38
CA VAL A 204 0.18 -12.34 11.94
C VAL A 204 1.10 -13.51 11.62
N ALA A 205 1.09 -14.56 12.43
CA ALA A 205 1.89 -15.77 12.19
C ALA A 205 1.54 -16.46 10.86
N GLN A 206 0.24 -16.53 10.53
CA GLN A 206 -0.22 -17.13 9.28
C GLN A 206 0.08 -16.24 8.07
N ILE A 207 0.04 -14.91 8.24
CA ILE A 207 0.46 -13.95 7.21
C ILE A 207 1.96 -14.10 6.93
N ALA A 208 2.79 -14.10 7.99
CA ALA A 208 4.23 -14.29 7.87
C ALA A 208 4.62 -15.61 7.19
N GLY A 209 3.91 -16.69 7.49
CA GLY A 209 4.14 -18.00 6.90
C GLY A 209 3.58 -18.20 5.48
N ALA A 210 2.79 -17.26 4.96
CA ALA A 210 2.24 -17.34 3.60
C ALA A 210 3.19 -16.75 2.53
N ALA A 211 4.33 -16.17 2.94
CA ALA A 211 5.31 -15.54 2.06
C ALA A 211 6.34 -16.51 1.45
N THR A 212 6.11 -17.81 1.50
CA THR A 212 6.94 -18.85 0.85
C THR A 212 6.25 -19.48 -0.33
#